data_AF-A0A964NSK8-F1
#
_entry.id   AF-A0A964NSK8-F1
#
_cell.length_a   1.000
_cell.length_b   1.000
_cell.length_c   1.000
_cell.angle_alpha   90.00
_cell.angle_beta   90.00
_cell.angle_gamma   90.00
#
_symmetry.space_group_name_H-M   'P 1'
#
loop_
_entity.id
_entity.type
_entity.pdbx_description
1 polymer ?
#
loop_
_entity_poly.entity_id
_entity_poly.type
_entity_poly.pdbx_seq_one_letter_code
_entity_poly.pdbx_strand_id
1 'polypeptide(L)'
;MTHDHGTGRLWLRPTLLVVINLFGMLAAGAIIVVVGSGRLARESAMFDETAATLQAAEAGYRAVIDGAVDGIYRMTPGGRLTQINHASAKILGYESPVDCQTAAAKASHYVRPER
;
A
#
# COMPACT_ATOMS: atom_id res chain seq x y z
N MET A 1 29.89 -26.17 70.48
CA MET A 1 29.25 -27.28 69.75
C MET A 1 27.98 -26.72 69.13
N THR A 2 28.10 -26.37 67.84
CA THR A 2 27.09 -25.96 66.84
C THR A 2 25.81 -25.22 67.27
N HIS A 3 25.79 -23.92 66.98
CA HIS A 3 24.59 -23.12 66.79
C HIS A 3 23.79 -23.65 65.58
N ASP A 4 22.55 -24.07 65.80
CA ASP A 4 21.61 -24.43 64.73
C ASP A 4 20.88 -23.16 64.25
N HIS A 5 21.08 -22.81 62.98
CA HIS A 5 20.38 -21.70 62.32
C HIS A 5 19.09 -22.23 61.71
N GLY A 6 17.97 -21.97 62.38
CA GLY A 6 16.63 -22.17 61.86
C GLY A 6 16.42 -21.39 60.56
N THR A 7 16.56 -22.09 59.45
CA THR A 7 16.24 -21.58 58.11
C THR A 7 14.73 -21.55 57.96
N GLY A 8 14.15 -20.35 57.91
CA GLY A 8 12.73 -20.10 57.68
C GLY A 8 12.30 -20.60 56.30
N ARG A 9 11.95 -21.89 56.20
CA ARG A 9 11.39 -22.49 54.98
C ARG A 9 9.91 -22.10 54.91
N LEU A 10 9.59 -21.13 54.06
CA LEU A 10 8.23 -20.69 53.78
C LEU A 10 7.44 -21.84 53.13
N TRP A 11 6.64 -22.58 53.90
CA TRP A 11 5.77 -23.63 53.40
C TRP A 11 4.55 -23.01 52.69
N LEU A 12 4.74 -22.44 51.50
CA LEU A 12 3.62 -22.12 50.62
C LEU A 12 2.96 -23.45 50.21
N ARG A 13 1.65 -23.59 50.48
CA ARG A 13 0.92 -24.81 50.10
C ARG A 13 1.08 -25.03 48.59
N PRO A 14 1.33 -26.26 48.11
CA PRO A 14 1.60 -26.54 46.69
C PRO A 14 0.46 -26.08 45.77
N THR A 15 -0.78 -26.04 46.28
CA THR A 15 -1.95 -25.50 45.57
C THR A 15 -1.84 -23.99 45.30
N LEU A 16 -1.25 -23.22 46.21
CA LEU A 16 -1.11 -21.77 46.07
C LEU A 16 -0.11 -21.41 44.96
N LEU A 17 0.97 -22.20 44.81
CA LEU A 17 1.94 -22.04 43.73
C LEU A 17 1.31 -22.30 42.35
N VAL A 18 0.45 -23.32 42.22
CA VAL A 18 -0.24 -23.63 40.97
C VAL A 18 -1.18 -22.48 40.57
N VAL A 19 -1.93 -21.91 41.52
CA VAL A 19 -2.85 -20.79 41.25
C VAL A 19 -2.09 -19.55 40.80
N ILE A 20 -0.98 -19.20 41.46
CA ILE A 20 -0.16 -18.04 41.08
C ILE A 20 0.40 -18.20 39.67
N ASN A 21 0.91 -19.40 39.32
CA ASN A 21 1.42 -19.68 37.98
C ASN A 21 0.31 -19.63 36.90
N LEU A 22 -0.86 -20.21 37.18
CA LEU A 22 -1.99 -20.20 36.25
C LEU A 22 -2.50 -18.77 36.00
N PHE A 23 -2.56 -17.96 37.04
CA PHE A 23 -2.96 -16.56 36.93
C PHE A 23 -1.94 -15.74 36.11
N GLY A 24 -0.64 -15.97 36.33
CA GLY A 24 0.43 -15.35 35.55
C GLY A 24 0.39 -15.75 34.06
N MET A 25 0.07 -17.00 33.76
CA MET A 25 -0.01 -17.50 32.38
C MET A 25 -1.21 -16.92 31.61
N LEU A 26 -2.36 -16.76 32.27
CA LEU A 26 -3.53 -16.08 31.69
C LEU A 26 -3.27 -14.59 31.45
N ALA A 27 -2.64 -13.91 32.40
CA ALA A 27 -2.29 -12.50 32.26
C ALA A 27 -1.28 -12.27 31.11
N ALA A 28 -0.26 -13.14 30.98
CA ALA A 28 0.69 -13.08 29.87
C ALA A 28 0.01 -13.29 28.51
N GLY A 29 -0.91 -14.24 28.41
CA GLY A 29 -1.69 -14.48 27.20
C GLY A 29 -2.53 -13.27 26.78
N ALA A 30 -3.22 -12.63 27.73
CA ALA A 30 -4.01 -11.43 27.46
C ALA A 30 -3.13 -10.25 26.98
N ILE A 31 -1.96 -10.06 27.59
CA ILE A 31 -0.99 -9.01 27.18
C ILE A 31 -0.49 -9.27 25.75
N ILE A 32 -0.16 -10.51 25.40
CA ILE A 32 0.31 -10.88 24.05
C ILE A 32 -0.78 -10.59 23.00
N VAL A 33 -2.04 -10.93 23.28
CA VAL A 33 -3.18 -10.70 22.36
C VAL A 33 -3.45 -9.19 22.18
N VAL A 34 -3.43 -8.41 23.26
CA VAL A 34 -3.68 -6.96 23.20
C VAL A 34 -2.56 -6.22 22.46
N VAL A 35 -1.29 -6.58 22.70
CA VAL A 35 -0.16 -5.97 21.98
C VAL A 35 -0.12 -6.42 20.51
N GLY A 36 -0.43 -7.68 20.23
CA GLY A 36 -0.47 -8.23 18.87
C GLY A 36 -1.55 -7.59 17.99
N SER A 37 -2.77 -7.41 18.52
CA SER A 37 -3.87 -6.74 17.80
C SER A 37 -3.52 -5.30 17.43
N GLY A 38 -2.85 -4.56 18.32
CA GLY A 38 -2.36 -3.21 18.02
C GLY A 38 -1.30 -3.14 16.92
N ARG A 39 -0.50 -4.20 16.70
CA ARG A 39 0.49 -4.24 15.61
C ARG A 39 -0.17 -4.50 14.25
N LEU A 40 -1.12 -5.43 14.20
CA LEU A 40 -1.87 -5.77 12.97
C LEU A 40 -2.73 -4.60 12.47
N ALA A 41 -3.30 -3.81 13.38
CA ALA A 41 -4.07 -2.62 13.02
C ALA A 41 -3.22 -1.49 12.43
N ARG A 42 -1.94 -1.37 12.83
CA ARG A 42 -1.03 -0.34 12.31
C ARG A 42 -0.48 -0.67 10.93
N GLU A 43 -0.22 -1.95 10.69
CA GLU A 43 0.29 -2.43 9.40
C GLU A 43 -0.76 -2.24 8.29
N SER A 44 -2.03 -2.53 8.57
CA SER A 44 -3.14 -2.30 7.64
C SER A 44 -3.40 -0.81 7.38
N ALA A 45 -3.43 0.02 8.43
CA ALA A 45 -3.68 1.45 8.30
C ALA A 45 -2.61 2.18 7.45
N MET A 46 -1.34 1.75 7.55
CA MET A 46 -0.26 2.34 6.76
C MET A 46 -0.42 2.04 5.25
N PHE A 47 -0.87 0.84 4.91
CA PHE A 47 -1.15 0.47 3.53
C PHE A 47 -2.34 1.26 2.97
N ASP A 48 -3.41 1.40 3.76
CA ASP A 48 -4.61 2.14 3.36
C ASP A 48 -4.33 3.63 3.11
N GLU A 49 -3.52 4.27 3.96
CA GLU A 49 -3.13 5.68 3.78
C GLU A 49 -2.27 5.89 2.54
N THR A 50 -1.32 4.97 2.28
CA THR A 50 -0.48 5.00 1.08
C THR A 50 -1.30 4.78 -0.19
N ALA A 51 -2.24 3.84 -0.16
CA ALA A 51 -3.15 3.59 -1.27
C ALA A 51 -4.09 4.77 -1.54
N ALA A 52 -4.65 5.39 -0.49
CA ALA A 52 -5.54 6.53 -0.60
C ALA A 52 -4.82 7.77 -1.16
N THR A 53 -3.61 8.04 -0.70
CA THR A 53 -2.79 9.16 -1.21
C THR A 53 -2.41 8.95 -2.68
N LEU A 54 -2.05 7.73 -3.07
CA LEU A 54 -1.78 7.39 -4.47
C LEU A 54 -3.03 7.57 -5.34
N GLN A 55 -4.18 7.05 -4.90
CA GLN A 55 -5.44 7.19 -5.64
C GLN A 55 -5.87 8.65 -5.80
N ALA A 56 -5.71 9.47 -4.76
CA ALA A 56 -6.01 10.90 -4.82
C ALA A 56 -5.08 11.62 -5.81
N ALA A 57 -3.79 11.29 -5.81
CA ALA A 57 -2.83 11.83 -6.76
C ALA A 57 -3.12 11.41 -8.21
N GLU A 58 -3.47 10.14 -8.44
CA GLU A 58 -3.84 9.63 -9.76
C GLU A 58 -5.13 10.26 -10.29
N ALA A 59 -6.15 10.39 -9.44
CA ALA A 59 -7.41 11.04 -9.80
C ALA A 59 -7.19 12.53 -10.15
N GLY A 60 -6.39 13.24 -9.35
CA GLY A 60 -6.01 14.62 -9.62
C GLY A 60 -5.25 14.76 -10.95
N TYR A 61 -4.28 13.88 -11.20
CA TYR A 61 -3.54 13.84 -12.47
C TYR A 61 -4.48 13.65 -13.67
N ARG A 62 -5.40 12.68 -13.60
CA ARG A 62 -6.37 12.45 -14.68
C ARG A 62 -7.29 13.65 -14.90
N ALA A 63 -7.80 14.24 -13.82
CA ALA A 63 -8.68 15.41 -13.90
C ALA A 63 -8.00 16.60 -14.58
N VAL A 64 -6.73 16.87 -14.26
CA VAL A 64 -5.96 17.97 -14.88
C VAL A 64 -5.73 17.70 -16.37
N ILE A 65 -5.33 16.48 -16.72
CA ILE A 65 -5.00 16.15 -18.11
C ILE A 65 -6.26 16.10 -18.99
N ASP A 66 -7.32 15.42 -18.55
CA ASP A 66 -8.56 15.29 -19.32
C ASP A 66 -9.41 16.56 -19.32
N GLY A 67 -9.31 17.36 -18.26
CA GLY A 67 -10.00 18.66 -18.14
C GLY A 67 -9.28 19.82 -18.82
N ALA A 68 -8.03 19.65 -19.27
CA ALA A 68 -7.30 20.70 -19.95
C ALA A 68 -7.94 21.05 -21.31
N VAL A 69 -8.11 22.35 -21.57
CA VAL A 69 -8.57 22.86 -22.87
C VAL A 69 -7.47 22.71 -23.93
N ASP A 70 -6.21 22.86 -23.52
CA ASP A 70 -5.06 22.60 -24.37
C ASP A 70 -4.88 21.10 -24.62
N GLY A 71 -4.46 20.79 -25.83
CA GLY A 71 -4.11 19.43 -26.20
C GLY A 71 -2.83 18.98 -25.49
N ILE A 72 -2.94 17.94 -24.66
CA ILE A 72 -1.81 17.30 -23.99
C ILE A 72 -1.65 15.87 -24.50
N TYR A 73 -0.48 15.56 -25.05
CA TYR A 73 -0.09 14.21 -25.41
C TYR A 73 1.33 13.89 -24.94
N ARG A 74 1.61 12.60 -24.75
CA ARG A 74 2.93 12.07 -24.39
C ARG A 74 3.31 11.00 -25.39
N MET A 75 4.57 11.01 -25.80
CA MET A 75 5.14 10.00 -26.68
C MET A 75 6.43 9.43 -26.09
N THR A 76 6.78 8.20 -26.48
CA THR A 76 8.12 7.66 -26.25
C THR A 76 9.14 8.36 -27.17
N PRO A 77 10.44 8.30 -26.86
CA PRO A 77 11.48 8.77 -27.77
C PRO A 77 11.44 8.12 -29.16
N GLY A 78 10.87 6.90 -29.26
CA GLY A 78 10.65 6.19 -30.52
C GLY A 78 9.37 6.59 -31.26
N GLY A 79 8.71 7.69 -30.87
CA GLY A 79 7.54 8.25 -31.57
C GLY A 79 6.20 7.59 -31.25
N ARG A 80 6.14 6.64 -30.32
CA ARG A 80 4.86 5.99 -29.95
C ARG A 80 4.09 6.85 -28.95
N LEU A 81 2.86 7.25 -29.29
CA LEU A 81 1.95 7.89 -28.33
C LEU A 81 1.66 6.95 -27.16
N THR A 82 1.90 7.42 -25.94
CA THR A 82 1.65 6.70 -24.68
C THR A 82 0.46 7.26 -23.91
N GLN A 83 0.16 8.54 -24.09
CA GLN A 83 -0.99 9.19 -23.49
C GLN A 83 -1.46 10.34 -24.37
N ILE A 84 -2.76 10.57 -24.39
CA ILE A 84 -3.37 11.70 -25.09
C ILE A 84 -4.67 12.06 -24.39
N ASN A 85 -4.91 13.34 -24.14
CA ASN A 85 -6.16 13.81 -23.55
C ASN A 85 -7.26 13.99 -24.60
N HIS A 86 -8.49 14.22 -24.14
CA HIS A 86 -9.65 14.36 -25.02
C HIS A 86 -9.55 15.60 -25.93
N ALA A 87 -8.97 16.71 -25.45
CA ALA A 87 -8.73 17.91 -26.25
C ALA A 87 -7.77 17.63 -27.42
N SER A 88 -6.64 16.98 -27.18
CA SER A 88 -5.70 16.56 -28.22
C SER A 88 -6.34 15.61 -29.22
N ALA A 89 -7.15 14.65 -28.76
CA ALA A 89 -7.85 13.73 -29.67
C ALA A 89 -8.75 14.51 -30.63
N LYS A 90 -9.54 15.46 -30.12
CA LYS A 90 -10.39 16.35 -30.92
C LYS A 90 -9.60 17.23 -31.89
N ILE A 91 -8.50 17.83 -31.43
CA ILE A 91 -7.61 18.66 -32.27
C ILE A 91 -7.05 17.83 -33.44
N LEU A 92 -6.74 16.56 -33.20
CA LEU A 92 -6.27 15.61 -34.21
C LEU A 92 -7.39 15.00 -35.06
N GLY A 93 -8.66 15.37 -34.83
CA GLY A 93 -9.83 14.92 -35.59
C GLY A 93 -10.41 13.57 -35.16
N TYR A 94 -10.08 13.09 -33.95
CA TYR A 94 -10.59 11.83 -33.41
C TYR A 94 -11.68 12.07 -32.35
N GLU A 95 -12.64 11.15 -32.29
CA GLU A 95 -13.76 11.21 -31.36
C GLU A 95 -13.36 10.77 -29.94
N SER A 96 -12.37 9.88 -29.82
CA SER A 96 -11.83 9.45 -28.54
C SER A 96 -10.28 9.40 -28.50
N PRO A 97 -9.67 9.54 -27.31
CA PRO A 97 -8.25 9.29 -27.10
C PRO A 97 -7.78 7.91 -27.57
N VAL A 98 -8.62 6.88 -27.38
CA VAL A 98 -8.31 5.48 -27.74
C VAL A 98 -8.23 5.30 -29.25
N ASP A 99 -9.14 5.93 -30.00
CA ASP A 99 -9.14 5.89 -31.46
C ASP A 99 -7.88 6.55 -32.02
N CYS A 100 -7.51 7.70 -31.48
CA CYS A 100 -6.30 8.41 -31.86
C CYS A 100 -5.03 7.57 -31.59
N GLN A 101 -4.93 6.93 -30.42
CA GLN A 101 -3.78 6.08 -30.09
C GLN A 101 -3.70 4.87 -31.02
N THR A 102 -4.84 4.26 -31.32
CA THR A 102 -4.91 3.10 -32.21
C THR A 102 -4.49 3.47 -33.63
N ALA A 103 -4.96 4.61 -34.15
CA ALA A 103 -4.58 5.12 -35.46
C ALA A 103 -3.09 5.47 -35.51
N ALA A 104 -2.56 6.13 -34.48
CA ALA A 104 -1.15 6.47 -34.38
C ALA A 104 -0.25 5.22 -34.30
N ALA A 105 -0.68 4.18 -33.57
CA ALA A 105 0.05 2.91 -33.50
C ALA A 105 0.15 2.23 -34.87
N LYS A 106 -0.93 2.26 -35.67
CA LYS A 106 -0.93 1.76 -37.06
C LYS A 106 -0.01 2.59 -37.96
N ALA A 107 -0.03 3.91 -37.82
CA ALA A 107 0.83 4.82 -38.58
C ALA A 107 2.31 4.73 -38.18
N SER A 108 2.62 4.36 -36.94
CA SER A 108 4.01 4.18 -36.45
C SER A 108 4.73 2.98 -37.11
N HIS A 109 4.01 2.14 -37.85
CA HIS A 109 4.60 1.07 -38.66
C HIS A 109 5.03 1.54 -40.07
N TYR A 110 4.98 2.86 -40.34
CA TYR A 110 5.21 3.42 -41.66
C TYR A 110 6.70 3.74 -41.93
N VAL A 111 7.32 2.80 -42.64
CA VAL A 111 8.37 2.90 -43.69
C VAL A 111 9.52 3.90 -43.50
N ARG A 112 10.72 3.35 -43.27
CA ARG A 112 12.01 3.97 -43.64
C ARG A 112 11.98 4.27 -45.15
N PRO A 113 12.19 5.52 -45.60
CA PRO A 113 12.52 5.75 -47.00
C PRO A 113 13.92 5.19 -47.24
N GLU A 114 13.99 4.11 -48.01
CA GLU A 114 15.22 3.58 -48.61
C GLU A 114 15.88 4.73 -49.41
N ARG A 115 17.12 5.06 -49.07
CA ARG A 115 18.03 5.81 -49.94
C ARG A 115 19.35 5.06 -50.03
#